data_AF-A0A6L3N573-F1
#
_entry.id   AF-A0A6L3N573-F1
#
_cell.length_a   1.000
_cell.length_b   1.000
_cell.length_c   1.000
_cell.angle_alpha   90.00
_cell.angle_beta   90.00
_cell.angle_gamma   90.00
#
_symmetry.space_group_name_H-M   'P 1'
#
loop_
_entity.id
_entity.type
_entity.pdbx_description
1 polymer ?
#
loop_
_entity_poly.entity_id
_entity_poly.type
_entity_poly.pdbx_seq_one_letter_code
_entity_poly.pdbx_strand_id
1 'polypeptide(L)'
;MNIALDFDGTFTEDPEAWHVFIDLFKSKGHSIFLITMRHPHEANRAMKDLAKKIPVVFTGRQAKQAFAATQGINIDVWIDDNPLWILTDGN
;
A
#
# COMPACT_ATOMS: atom_id res chain seq x y z
N MET A 1 1.37 -2.03 -14.83
CA MET A 1 2.21 -1.42 -13.77
C MET A 1 1.73 -1.95 -12.43
N ASN A 2 2.66 -2.17 -11.51
CA ASN A 2 2.44 -2.44 -10.12
C ASN A 2 2.60 -1.14 -9.34
N ILE A 3 1.53 -0.67 -8.71
CA ILE A 3 1.49 0.61 -8.00
C ILE A 3 1.31 0.31 -6.52
N ALA A 4 2.22 0.82 -5.69
CA ALA A 4 2.08 0.79 -4.24
C ALA A 4 1.35 2.04 -3.76
N LEU A 5 0.38 1.84 -2.87
CA LEU A 5 -0.38 2.88 -2.19
C LEU A 5 -0.14 2.75 -0.69
N ASP A 6 0.34 3.81 -0.04
CA ASP A 6 0.42 3.87 1.42
C ASP A 6 -0.97 4.01 2.07
N PHE A 7 -1.07 3.62 3.34
CA PHE A 7 -2.29 3.74 4.13
C PHE A 7 -2.39 5.02 4.96
N ASP A 8 -1.42 5.32 5.83
CA ASP A 8 -1.51 6.32 6.89
C ASP A 8 -0.99 7.68 6.42
N GLY A 9 -1.87 8.67 6.25
CA GLY A 9 -1.50 9.96 5.65
C GLY A 9 -1.59 9.98 4.13
N THR A 10 -1.83 8.81 3.51
CA THR A 10 -2.13 8.68 2.08
C THR A 10 -3.57 8.21 1.85
N PHE A 11 -3.87 6.90 2.02
CA PHE A 11 -5.23 6.38 1.84
C PHE A 11 -6.23 7.05 2.80
N THR A 12 -5.84 7.28 4.05
CA THR A 12 -6.71 7.83 5.08
C THR A 12 -7.14 9.28 4.85
N GLU A 13 -6.41 10.05 4.03
CA GLU A 13 -6.74 11.45 3.75
C GLU A 13 -8.01 11.59 2.89
N ASP A 14 -8.22 10.67 1.95
CA ASP A 14 -9.46 10.63 1.14
C ASP A 14 -9.79 9.20 0.66
N PRO A 15 -10.37 8.36 1.54
CA PRO A 15 -10.70 6.97 1.21
C PRO A 15 -11.61 6.82 -0.01
N GLU A 16 -12.53 7.76 -0.23
CA GLU A 16 -13.49 7.70 -1.34
C GLU A 16 -12.77 7.91 -2.68
N ALA A 17 -11.93 8.95 -2.78
CA ALA A 17 -11.13 9.19 -3.98
C ALA A 17 -10.16 8.03 -4.26
N TRP A 18 -9.51 7.48 -3.22
CA TRP A 18 -8.62 6.34 -3.40
C TRP A 18 -9.35 5.06 -3.84
N HIS A 19 -10.58 4.84 -3.38
CA HIS A 19 -11.40 3.74 -3.89
C HIS A 19 -11.68 3.88 -5.39
N VAL A 20 -11.99 5.10 -5.86
CA VAL A 20 -12.19 5.41 -7.28
C VAL A 20 -10.89 5.21 -8.07
N PHE A 21 -9.76 5.69 -7.55
CA PHE A 21 -8.44 5.48 -8.15
C PHE A 21 -8.13 3.98 -8.33
N ILE A 22 -8.35 3.18 -7.27
CA ILE A 22 -8.13 1.73 -7.31
C ILE A 22 -8.98 1.07 -8.40
N ASP A 23 -10.28 1.41 -8.47
CA ASP A 23 -11.17 0.84 -9.50
C ASP A 23 -10.75 1.23 -10.90
N LEU A 24 -10.44 2.50 -11.11
CA LEU A 24 -10.02 3.02 -12.40
C LEU A 24 -8.76 2.30 -12.89
N PHE A 25 -7.70 2.26 -12.10
CA PHE A 25 -6.43 1.67 -12.53
C PHE A 25 -6.53 0.16 -12.70
N LYS A 26 -7.27 -0.54 -11.83
CA LYS A 26 -7.56 -1.96 -12.04
C LYS A 26 -8.32 -2.21 -13.34
N SER A 27 -9.30 -1.37 -13.69
CA SER A 27 -10.05 -1.48 -14.96
C SER A 27 -9.17 -1.32 -16.21
N LYS A 28 -7.98 -0.72 -16.06
CA LYS A 28 -6.99 -0.55 -17.14
C LYS A 28 -5.87 -1.60 -17.11
N GLY A 29 -5.98 -2.63 -16.26
CA GLY A 29 -5.01 -3.72 -16.18
C GLY A 29 -3.79 -3.42 -15.31
N HIS A 30 -3.85 -2.39 -14.46
CA HIS A 30 -2.81 -2.15 -13.45
C HIS A 30 -3.09 -2.95 -12.18
N SER A 31 -2.03 -3.30 -11.47
CA SER A 31 -2.08 -3.95 -10.17
C SER A 31 -1.83 -2.92 -9.08
N ILE A 32 -2.72 -2.83 -8.10
CA ILE A 32 -2.57 -1.95 -6.95
C ILE A 32 -2.29 -2.78 -5.71
N PHE A 33 -1.33 -2.37 -4.90
CA PHE A 33 -0.95 -2.99 -3.64
C PHE A 33 -1.03 -1.94 -2.54
N LEU A 34 -1.79 -2.21 -1.47
CA LEU A 34 -1.68 -1.38 -0.27
C LEU A 34 -0.43 -1.83 0.48
N ILE A 35 0.57 -0.97 0.65
CA ILE A 35 1.81 -1.29 1.36
C ILE A 35 2.00 -0.29 2.50
N THR A 36 1.93 -0.79 3.74
CA THR A 36 1.94 0.04 4.95
C THR A 36 3.03 -0.40 5.92
N MET A 37 3.51 0.56 6.71
CA MET A 37 4.42 0.32 7.83
C MET A 37 3.74 -0.37 9.02
N ARG A 38 2.41 -0.50 9.03
CA ARG A 38 1.70 -1.20 10.10
C ARG A 38 2.07 -2.69 10.17
N HIS A 39 1.98 -3.25 11.36
CA HIS A 39 1.93 -4.68 11.61
C HIS A 39 0.52 -5.25 11.31
N PRO A 40 0.40 -6.56 11.02
CA PRO A 40 -0.89 -7.19 10.78
C PRO A 40 -1.91 -7.03 11.92
N HIS A 41 -1.45 -6.97 13.18
CA HIS A 41 -2.33 -6.79 14.34
C HIS A 41 -2.88 -5.37 14.48
N GLU A 42 -2.30 -4.38 13.77
CA GLU A 42 -2.77 -3.00 13.71
C GLU A 42 -3.81 -2.78 12.59
N ALA A 43 -4.23 -3.85 11.89
CA ALA A 43 -5.19 -3.80 10.81
C ALA A 43 -6.59 -3.37 11.30
N ASN A 44 -7.05 -2.22 10.80
CA ASN A 44 -8.38 -1.71 11.08
C ASN A 44 -9.43 -2.23 10.07
N ARG A 45 -10.68 -1.78 10.21
CA ARG A 45 -11.79 -2.19 9.33
C ARG A 45 -11.56 -1.82 7.87
N ALA A 46 -11.08 -0.61 7.59
CA ALA A 46 -10.83 -0.14 6.23
C ALA A 46 -9.80 -1.03 5.51
N MET A 47 -8.72 -1.41 6.21
CA MET A 47 -7.72 -2.34 5.65
C MET A 47 -8.30 -3.73 5.39
N LYS A 48 -9.15 -4.24 6.28
CA LYS A 48 -9.85 -5.53 6.09
C LYS A 48 -10.81 -5.50 4.90
N ASP A 49 -11.45 -4.36 4.66
CA ASP A 49 -12.33 -4.17 3.51
C ASP A 49 -11.52 -4.01 2.22
N LEU A 50 -10.40 -3.26 2.24
CA LEU A 50 -9.45 -3.17 1.13
C LEU A 50 -8.83 -4.52 0.76
N ALA A 51 -8.53 -5.37 1.75
CA ALA A 51 -7.98 -6.70 1.52
C ALA A 51 -8.90 -7.61 0.68
N LYS A 52 -10.20 -7.29 0.59
CA LYS A 52 -11.15 -7.99 -0.30
C LYS A 52 -11.02 -7.53 -1.76
N LYS A 53 -10.39 -6.39 -2.01
CA LYS A 53 -10.30 -5.71 -3.31
C LYS A 53 -8.88 -5.75 -3.90
N ILE A 54 -7.86 -5.58 -3.07
CA ILE A 54 -6.44 -5.51 -3.44
C ILE A 54 -5.57 -6.21 -2.40
N PRO A 55 -4.36 -6.70 -2.77
CA PRO A 55 -3.40 -7.19 -1.80
C PRO A 55 -3.02 -6.11 -0.79
N VAL A 56 -2.94 -6.48 0.48
CA VAL A 56 -2.49 -5.63 1.59
C VAL A 56 -1.22 -6.23 2.17
N VAL A 57 -0.15 -5.45 2.16
CA VAL A 57 1.18 -5.82 2.65
C VAL A 57 1.49 -5.01 3.90
N PHE A 58 1.66 -5.72 5.00
CA PHE A 58 2.09 -5.16 6.29
C PHE A 58 3.58 -5.39 6.43
N THR A 59 4.38 -4.33 6.34
CA THR A 59 5.84 -4.45 6.42
C THR A 59 6.33 -4.54 7.87
N GLY A 60 5.47 -4.24 8.85
CA GLY A 60 5.84 -4.28 10.26
C GLY A 60 7.03 -3.39 10.56
N ARG A 61 6.97 -2.15 10.07
CA ARG A 61 8.03 -1.12 10.15
C ARG A 61 9.29 -1.41 9.33
N GLN A 62 9.35 -2.44 8.50
CA GLN A 62 10.46 -2.62 7.56
C GLN A 62 10.29 -1.72 6.32
N ALA A 63 11.41 -1.28 5.73
CA ALA A 63 11.47 -0.48 4.52
C ALA A 63 10.64 -1.15 3.41
N LYS A 64 9.68 -0.41 2.87
CA LYS A 64 8.63 -1.00 2.03
C LYS A 64 9.16 -1.64 0.76
N GLN A 65 10.12 -1.00 0.10
CA GLN A 65 10.68 -1.52 -1.15
C GLN A 65 11.46 -2.81 -0.93
N ALA A 66 12.31 -2.85 0.10
CA ALA A 66 13.08 -4.04 0.43
C ALA A 66 12.14 -5.20 0.83
N PHE A 67 11.16 -4.93 1.70
CA PHE A 67 10.19 -5.94 2.13
C PHE A 67 9.35 -6.47 0.96
N ALA A 68 8.80 -5.60 0.12
CA ALA A 68 8.01 -5.99 -1.06
C ALA A 68 8.83 -6.87 -2.03
N ALA A 69 10.11 -6.56 -2.24
CA ALA A 69 11.00 -7.37 -3.06
C ALA A 69 11.20 -8.79 -2.49
N THR A 70 11.28 -8.96 -1.15
CA THR A 70 11.34 -10.31 -0.55
C THR A 70 10.10 -11.15 -0.81
N GLN A 71 8.96 -10.50 -1.09
CA GLN A 71 7.69 -11.15 -1.43
C GLN A 71 7.53 -11.34 -2.95
N GLY A 72 8.55 -11.03 -3.75
CA GLY A 72 8.48 -11.08 -5.22
C GLY A 72 7.62 -9.97 -5.83
N ILE A 73 7.31 -8.91 -5.08
CA ILE A 73 6.51 -7.78 -5.55
C ILE A 73 7.46 -6.65 -5.98
N ASN A 74 7.59 -6.48 -7.30
CA ASN A 74 8.31 -5.35 -7.88
C ASN A 74 7.33 -4.20 -8.15
N ILE A 75 7.56 -3.03 -7.56
CA ILE A 75 6.70 -1.85 -7.69
C ILE A 75 7.30 -0.87 -8.70
N ASP A 76 6.47 -0.39 -9.63
CA ASP A 76 6.85 0.60 -10.64
C ASP A 76 6.65 2.04 -10.15
N VAL A 77 5.58 2.28 -9.38
CA VAL A 77 5.20 3.61 -8.86
C VAL A 77 4.79 3.50 -7.41
N TRP A 78 5.33 4.38 -6.57
CA TRP A 78 4.98 4.51 -5.16
C TRP A 78 4.17 5.79 -4.94
N ILE A 79 3.06 5.67 -4.22
CA ILE A 79 2.25 6.78 -3.75
C ILE A 79 2.27 6.73 -2.22
N ASP A 80 2.98 7.67 -1.62
CA ASP A 80 3.30 7.69 -0.19
C ASP A 80 3.52 9.15 0.22
N ASP A 81 2.84 9.62 1.26
CA ASP A 81 3.01 10.97 1.82
C ASP A 81 4.38 11.11 2.50
N ASN A 82 4.96 9.99 2.97
CA ASN A 82 6.28 9.96 3.54
C ASN A 82 7.21 8.99 2.78
N PRO A 83 7.83 9.44 1.68
CA PRO A 83 8.67 8.59 0.83
C PRO A 83 9.90 8.02 1.54
N LEU A 84 10.26 8.53 2.72
CA LEU A 84 11.35 7.98 3.53
C LEU A 84 11.11 6.51 3.91
N TRP A 85 9.85 6.13 4.19
CA TRP A 85 9.48 4.77 4.57
C TRP A 85 9.57 3.75 3.43
N ILE A 86 9.67 4.22 2.20
CA ILE A 86 9.93 3.34 1.05
C ILE A 86 11.32 2.70 1.18
N LEU A 87 12.29 3.46 1.68
CA LEU A 87 13.72 3.12 1.66
C LEU A 87 14.31 2.84 3.04
N THR A 88 13.60 3.15 4.13
CA THR A 88 14.13 3.03 5.49
C THR A 88 13.15 2.34 6.43
N ASP A 89 13.70 1.60 7.39
CA ASP A 89 12.93 1.00 8.48
C ASP A 89 12.43 2.09 9.43
N GLY A 90 11.24 1.88 9.98
CA GLY A 90 10.69 2.68 11.08
C GLY A 90 11.33 2.27 12.40
N ASN A 91 11.49 3.25 13.28
CA ASN A 91 11.94 3.04 14.66
C ASN A 91 10.90 2.34 15.52
#